data_AF-A0A842N692-F1
#
_entry.id   AF-A0A842N692-F1
#
_cell.length_a   1.000
_cell.length_b   1.000
_cell.length_c   1.000
_cell.angle_alpha   90.00
_cell.angle_beta   90.00
_cell.angle_gamma   90.00
#
_symmetry.space_group_name_H-M   'P 1'
#
loop_
_entity.id
_entity.type
_entity.pdbx_description
1 polymer ?
#
loop_
_entity_poly.entity_id
_entity_poly.type
_entity_poly.pdbx_seq_one_letter_code
_entity_poly.pdbx_strand_id
1 'polypeptide(L)' 'MSLPGRGEALGILRDAGCSRGVVRHCVNVAGLAARIGGELVDAGFDVDLALVEAGALLHDLGRSVTHGIGHGAVG' A
#
# COMPACT_ATOMS: atom_id res chain seq x y z
N MET A 1 -13.39 -12.72 1.73
CA MET A 1 -12.19 -12.40 0.93
C MET A 1 -11.09 -12.08 1.93
N SER A 2 -9.91 -12.70 1.83
CA SER A 2 -8.77 -12.40 2.70
C SER A 2 -8.01 -11.17 2.20
N LEU A 3 -7.38 -10.41 3.11
CA LEU A 3 -6.47 -9.34 2.71
C LEU A 3 -5.21 -9.92 2.05
N PRO A 4 -4.69 -9.29 0.98
CA PRO A 4 -3.45 -9.73 0.37
C PRO A 4 -2.29 -9.52 1.34
N GLY A 5 -1.47 -10.56 1.52
CA GLY A 5 -0.22 -10.43 2.26
C GLY A 5 0.78 -9.56 1.50
N ARG A 6 1.83 -9.09 2.19
CA ARG A 6 2.88 -8.23 1.59
C ARG A 6 3.42 -8.77 0.27
N GLY A 7 3.74 -10.07 0.20
CA GLY A 7 4.28 -10.69 -1.01
C GLY A 7 3.29 -10.67 -2.18
N GLU A 8 2.02 -10.94 -1.88
CA GLU A 8 0.92 -10.93 -2.86
C GLU A 8 0.64 -9.51 -3.37
N ALA A 9 0.58 -8.52 -2.47
CA ALA A 9 0.41 -7.11 -2.84
C ALA A 9 1.54 -6.59 -3.74
N LEU A 10 2.79 -7.00 -3.45
CA LEU A 10 3.94 -6.68 -4.31
C LEU A 10 3.89 -7.41 -5.66
N GLY A 11 3.31 -8.61 -5.71
CA GLY A 11 3.01 -9.32 -6.95
C GLY A 11 2.01 -8.55 -7.79
N ILE A 12 0.87 -8.17 -7.20
CA ILE A 12 -0.20 -7.39 -7.86
C ILE A 12 0.36 -6.11 -8.50
N LEU A 13 1.17 -5.33 -7.78
CA LEU A 13 1.79 -4.11 -8.34
C LEU A 13 2.69 -4.42 -9.57
N ARG A 14 3.47 -5.50 -9.52
CA ARG A 14 4.37 -5.88 -10.61
C ARG A 14 3.59 -6.39 -11.82
N ASP A 15 2.58 -7.21 -11.58
CA ASP A 15 1.73 -7.80 -12.61
C ASP A 15 0.87 -6.73 -13.29
N ALA A 16 0.49 -5.68 -12.56
CA ALA A 16 -0.15 -4.49 -13.12
C ALA A 16 0.81 -3.63 -13.96
N GLY A 17 2.13 -3.87 -13.92
CA GLY A 17 3.11 -3.11 -14.68
C GLY A 17 3.58 -1.82 -14.00
N CYS A 18 3.36 -1.67 -12.68
CA CYS A 18 3.92 -0.54 -11.95
C CYS A 18 5.45 -0.53 -12.03
N SER A 19 6.03 0.65 -12.28
CA SER A 19 7.48 0.79 -12.36
C SER A 19 8.15 0.44 -11.03
N ARG A 20 9.44 0.07 -11.07
CA ARG A 20 10.24 -0.17 -9.86
C ARG A 20 10.23 1.02 -8.89
N GLY A 21 10.10 2.24 -9.42
CA GLY A 21 9.98 3.46 -8.62
C GLY A 21 8.67 3.51 -7.84
N VAL A 22 7.54 3.17 -8.47
CA VAL A 22 6.23 3.07 -7.80
C VAL A 22 6.25 1.97 -6.73
N VAL A 23 6.73 0.77 -7.07
CA VAL A 23 6.83 -0.32 -6.09
C VAL A 23 7.66 0.07 -4.87
N ARG A 24 8.81 0.74 -5.08
CA ARG A 24 9.63 1.24 -3.98
C ARG A 24 8.94 2.34 -3.16
N HIS A 25 8.20 3.23 -3.82
CA HIS A 25 7.39 4.24 -3.15
C HIS A 25 6.35 3.58 -2.22
N CYS A 26 5.54 2.65 -2.74
CA CYS A 26 4.53 1.93 -1.95
C CYS A 26 5.16 1.18 -0.77
N VAL A 27 6.31 0.53 -0.95
CA VAL A 27 7.05 -0.13 0.14
C VAL A 27 7.46 0.84 1.25
N ASN A 28 7.96 2.02 0.88
CA ASN A 28 8.36 3.05 1.85
C ASN A 28 7.15 3.61 2.60
N VAL A 29 6.04 3.87 1.89
CA VAL A 29 4.78 4.34 2.49
C VAL A 29 4.23 3.28 3.45
N ALA A 30 4.23 2.01 3.06
CA ALA A 30 3.78 0.91 3.92
C ALA A 30 4.63 0.80 5.20
N GLY A 31 5.95 0.99 5.12
CA GLY A 31 6.81 1.03 6.30
C GLY A 31 6.49 2.18 7.24
N LEU A 32 6.28 3.39 6.70
CA LEU A 32 5.88 4.54 7.51
C LEU A 32 4.48 4.38 8.11
N ALA A 33 3.52 3.86 7.33
CA ALA A 33 2.15 3.63 7.77
C ALA A 33 2.08 2.56 8.87
N ALA A 34 2.83 1.47 8.75
CA ALA A 34 2.93 0.45 9.80
C ALA A 34 3.54 1.01 11.09
N ARG A 35 4.54 1.90 11.00
CA ARG A 35 5.11 2.56 12.18
C ARG A 35 4.08 3.45 12.87
N ILE A 36 3.40 4.31 12.13
CA ILE A 36 2.34 5.19 12.66
C ILE A 36 1.21 4.35 13.26
N GLY A 37 0.80 3.29 12.57
CA GLY A 37 -0.21 2.35 13.06
C GLY A 37 0.21 1.69 14.38
N GLY A 38 1.47 1.25 14.49
CA GLY A 38 2.01 0.69 15.73
C GLY A 38 1.98 1.69 16.88
N GLU A 39 2.40 2.94 16.65
CA GLU A 39 2.32 4.01 17.66
C GLU A 39 0.87 4.27 18.13
N LEU A 40 -0.11 4.13 17.23
CA LEU A 40 -1.54 4.26 17.58
C LEU A 40 -2.04 3.05 18.38
N VAL A 41 -1.63 1.83 18.03
CA VAL A 41 -1.94 0.63 18.83
C VAL A 41 -1.37 0.78 20.24
N ASP A 42 -0.12 1.24 20.36
CA ASP A 42 0.53 1.48 21.66
C ASP A 42 -0.19 2.57 22.48
N ALA A 43 -0.80 3.55 21.81
CA ALA A 43 -1.63 4.59 22.42
C ALA A 43 -3.05 4.11 22.79
N GLY A 44 -3.38 2.84 22.56
CA GLY A 44 -4.66 2.22 22.93
C GLY A 44 -5.76 2.35 21.88
N PHE A 45 -5.42 2.73 20.65
CA PHE A 45 -6.37 2.73 19.54
C PHE A 45 -6.47 1.34 18.90
N ASP A 46 -7.68 0.99 18.47
CA ASP A 46 -7.92 -0.23 17.69
C ASP A 46 -7.57 0.02 16.22
N VAL A 47 -6.43 -0.48 15.78
CA VAL A 47 -5.91 -0.31 14.42
C VAL A 47 -5.55 -1.67 13.82
N ASP A 48 -6.18 -2.02 12.71
CA ASP A 48 -5.82 -3.20 11.92
C ASP A 48 -4.55 -2.94 11.09
N LEU A 49 -3.39 -3.34 11.63
CA LEU A 49 -2.10 -3.16 10.96
C LEU A 49 -1.99 -3.93 9.65
N ALA A 50 -2.68 -5.06 9.50
CA ALA A 50 -2.67 -5.82 8.25
C ALA A 50 -3.42 -5.08 7.15
N LEU A 51 -4.56 -4.48 7.48
CA LEU A 51 -5.31 -3.61 6.56
C LEU A 51 -4.51 -2.36 6.20
N VAL A 52 -3.83 -1.73 7.17
CA VAL A 52 -2.96 -0.58 6.93
C VAL A 52 -1.82 -0.91 5.98
N GLU A 53 -1.13 -2.03 6.19
CA GLU A 53 -0.03 -2.45 5.32
C GLU A 53 -0.53 -2.76 3.90
N ALA A 54 -1.61 -3.54 3.77
CA ALA A 54 -2.19 -3.89 2.47
C ALA A 54 -2.66 -2.65 1.70
N GLY A 55 -3.37 -1.73 2.37
CA GLY A 55 -3.82 -0.47 1.79
C GLY A 55 -2.66 0.41 1.34
N ALA A 56 -1.62 0.55 2.17
CA ALA A 56 -0.45 1.35 1.83
C ALA A 56 0.36 0.77 0.65
N LEU A 57 0.45 -0.56 0.54
CA LEU A 57 1.10 -1.20 -0.60
C LEU A 57 0.30 -1.00 -1.89
N LEU A 58 -1.02 -1.08 -1.85
CA LEU A 58 -1.86 -1.06 -3.06
C LEU A 58 -2.44 0.31 -3.42
N HIS A 59 -2.23 1.36 -2.60
CA HIS A 59 -2.85 2.68 -2.81
C HIS A 59 -2.56 3.33 -4.17
N ASP A 60 -1.47 2.90 -4.81
CA ASP A 60 -0.91 3.50 -6.03
C ASP A 60 -1.04 2.54 -7.24
N LEU A 61 -1.82 1.46 -7.11
CA LEU A 61 -1.99 0.43 -8.15
C LEU A 61 -2.44 1.03 -9.50
N GLY A 62 -3.32 2.03 -9.48
CA GLY A 62 -3.85 2.73 -10.66
C GLY A 62 -2.83 3.56 -11.44
N ARG A 63 -1.63 3.75 -10.88
CA ARG A 63 -0.49 4.34 -11.62
C ARG A 63 0.06 3.44 -12.72
N SER A 64 -0.32 2.15 -12.71
CA SER A 64 -0.10 1.25 -13.85
C SER A 64 -0.80 1.71 -15.13
N VAL A 65 -1.96 2.36 -15.00
CA VAL A 65 -2.80 2.76 -16.14
C VAL A 65 -2.61 4.24 -16.49
N THR A 66 -2.33 5.11 -15.51
CA THR A 66 -2.22 6.56 -15.73
C THR A 66 -1.03 7.19 -14.99
N HIS A 67 -0.27 8.04 -15.67
CA HIS A 67 0.92 8.70 -15.09
C HIS A 67 0.63 10.10 -14.49
N GLY A 68 -0.62 10.57 -14.53
CA GLY A 68 -1.04 11.91 -14.05
C GLY A 68 -1.79 11.87 -12.73
N ILE A 69 -2.03 13.03 -12.08
CA ILE A 69 -2.58 13.23 -10.71
C ILE A 69 -3.92 12.50 -10.42
N GLY A 70 -4.64 12.03 -11.44
CA GLY A 70 -5.88 11.26 -11.29
C GLY A 70 -5.72 9.84 -10.73
N HIS A 71 -4.49 9.34 -10.54
CA HIS A 71 -4.23 7.98 -10.05
C HIS A 71 -4.87 7.68 -8.69
N GLY A 72 -4.90 8.65 -7.78
CA GLY A 72 -5.49 8.47 -6.44
C GLY A 72 -7.01 8.27 -6.42
N ALA A 73 -7.72 8.54 -7.52
CA ALA A 73 -9.17 8.37 -7.63
C ALA A 73 -9.58 7.12 -8.42
N VAL A 74 -8.68 6.59 -9.25
CA VAL A 74 -8.98 5.44 -10.13
C VAL A 74 -8.69 4.11 -9.42
N GLY A 75 -7.73 4.11 -8.49
CA GLY A 75 -7.33 2.89 -7.79
C GLY A 75 -6.47 1.99 -8.65
#